data_AF-A0A373G295-F1
#
_entry.id   AF-A0A373G295-F1
#
_cell.length_a   1.000
_cell.length_b   1.000
_cell.length_c   1.000
_cell.angle_alpha   90.00
_cell.angle_beta   90.00
_cell.angle_gamma   90.00
#
_symmetry.space_group_name_H-M   'P 1'
#
loop_
_entity.id
_entity.type
_entity.pdbx_description
1 polymer ?
#
loop_
_entity_poly.entity_id
_entity_poly.type
_entity_poly.pdbx_seq_one_letter_code
_entity_poly.pdbx_strand_id
1 'polypeptide(L)' 'MNDYKNRFKRMDCNEKTIQTKKMTIRGVEISNIQKEDVLDFCEIKGVSPEYLVLKLIENID' A
#
# COMPACT_ATOMS: atom_id res chain seq x y z
N MET A 1 -31.43 12.46 18.64
CA MET A 1 -30.50 11.32 18.49
C MET A 1 -30.42 10.93 17.03
N ASN A 2 -29.38 11.38 16.31
CA ASN A 2 -28.88 10.77 15.07
C ASN A 2 -27.55 11.43 14.69
N ASP A 3 -26.51 11.11 15.45
CA ASP A 3 -25.15 11.68 15.33
C ASP A 3 -24.22 10.79 14.45
N TYR A 4 -24.80 9.79 13.77
CA TYR A 4 -24.01 8.73 13.11
C TYR A 4 -23.50 9.12 11.71
N LYS A 5 -24.05 10.18 11.09
CA LYS A 5 -23.71 10.54 9.70
C LYS A 5 -22.45 11.40 9.56
N ASN A 6 -21.72 11.67 10.64
CA ASN A 6 -20.55 12.56 10.61
C ASN A 6 -19.18 11.86 10.70
N ARG A 7 -19.14 10.51 10.75
CA ARG A 7 -17.87 9.76 10.87
C ARG A 7 -17.14 9.50 9.55
N PHE A 8 -17.80 9.73 8.41
CA PHE A 8 -17.15 9.71 7.11
C PHE A 8 -16.90 11.13 6.60
N LYS A 9 -16.65 12.08 7.51
CA LYS A 9 -15.89 13.28 7.14
C LYS A 9 -14.55 12.78 6.64
N ARG A 10 -14.46 12.78 5.30
CA ARG A 10 -13.27 12.63 4.48
C ARG A 10 -12.07 13.03 5.32
N MET A 11 -11.32 12.03 5.78
CA MET A 11 -9.91 12.25 5.98
C MET A 11 -9.45 12.69 4.61
N ASP A 12 -9.32 13.99 4.42
CA ASP A 12 -8.39 14.54 3.46
C ASP A 12 -7.06 13.95 3.90
N CYS A 13 -6.78 12.76 3.37
CA CYS A 13 -5.44 12.21 3.34
C CYS A 13 -4.67 13.36 2.77
N ASN A 14 -3.88 14.05 3.61
CA ASN A 14 -2.88 14.98 3.13
C ASN A 14 -2.34 14.36 1.86
N GLU A 15 -2.43 15.09 0.75
CA GLU A 15 -1.56 14.89 -0.40
C GLU A 15 -0.13 15.11 0.13
N LYS A 16 0.33 14.23 1.02
CA LYS A 16 1.72 13.89 1.19
C LYS A 16 2.04 13.42 -0.20
N THR A 17 2.66 14.31 -0.95
CA THR A 17 3.31 14.00 -2.20
C THR A 17 4.14 12.78 -1.88
N ILE A 18 3.61 11.59 -2.20
CA ILE A 18 4.32 10.33 -2.01
C ILE A 18 5.44 10.51 -3.00
N GLN A 19 6.60 10.94 -2.50
CA GLN A 19 7.74 11.24 -3.32
C GLN A 19 8.05 9.91 -4.00
N THR A 20 7.66 9.78 -5.27
CA THR A 20 7.74 8.51 -5.97
C THR A 20 9.21 8.18 -6.06
N LYS A 21 9.68 7.34 -5.13
CA LYS A 21 11.08 6.98 -5.07
C LYS A 21 11.28 6.00 -6.21
N LYS A 22 11.84 6.49 -7.31
CA LYS A 22 12.34 5.64 -8.39
C LYS A 22 13.32 4.67 -7.76
N MET A 23 12.97 3.39 -7.76
CA MET A 23 13.78 2.33 -7.19
C MET A 23 13.93 1.23 -8.21
N THR A 24 15.15 0.75 -8.39
CA THR A 24 15.42 -0.36 -9.31
C THR A 24 15.55 -1.64 -8.52
N ILE A 25 14.70 -2.64 -8.79
CA ILE A 25 14.81 -3.99 -8.22
C ILE A 25 15.21 -4.94 -9.33
N ARG A 26 16.36 -5.62 -9.19
CA ARG A 26 16.87 -6.58 -10.18
C ARG A 26 16.94 -6.03 -11.62
N GLY A 27 17.26 -4.75 -11.78
CA GLY A 27 17.33 -4.09 -13.08
C GLY A 27 16.00 -3.57 -13.63
N VAL A 28 14.87 -3.83 -12.95
CA VAL A 28 13.56 -3.30 -13.31
C VAL A 28 13.32 -2.00 -12.54
N GLU A 29 13.07 -0.89 -13.24
CA GLU A 29 12.66 0.37 -12.62
C GLU A 29 11.24 0.21 -12.08
N ILE A 30 11.11 0.31 -10.76
CA ILE A 30 9.83 0.33 -10.07
C ILE A 30 9.52 1.79 -9.76
N SER A 31 8.45 2.27 -10.37
CA SER A 31 7.87 3.58 -10.09
C SER A 31 6.35 3.42 -10.02
N ASN A 32 5.69 4.21 -9.19
CA ASN A 32 4.23 4.28 -9.09
C ASN A 32 3.53 2.93 -8.80
N ILE A 33 4.05 2.11 -7.87
CA ILE A 33 3.34 0.91 -7.42
C ILE A 33 1.95 1.32 -6.92
N GLN A 34 0.91 0.80 -7.56
CA GLN A 34 -0.46 0.94 -7.12
C GLN A 34 -0.85 -0.21 -6.20
N LYS A 35 -1.98 -0.06 -5.52
CA LYS A 35 -2.49 -1.10 -4.62
C LYS A 35 -2.78 -2.38 -5.41
N GLU A 36 -3.29 -2.22 -6.61
CA GLU A 36 -3.69 -3.26 -7.55
C GLU A 36 -2.48 -4.14 -7.92
N ASP A 37 -1.32 -3.52 -8.21
CA ASP A 37 -0.08 -4.24 -8.51
C ASP A 37 0.36 -5.17 -7.35
N VAL A 38 0.15 -4.74 -6.10
CA VAL A 38 0.47 -5.53 -4.91
C VAL A 38 -0.51 -6.70 -4.75
N LEU A 39 -1.80 -6.48 -5.03
CA LEU A 39 -2.81 -7.54 -4.96
C LEU A 39 -2.59 -8.60 -6.04
N ASP A 40 -2.32 -8.19 -7.29
CA ASP A 40 -2.01 -9.10 -8.40
C ASP A 40 -0.76 -9.92 -8.09
N PHE A 41 0.28 -9.29 -7.53
CA PHE A 41 1.48 -10.00 -7.08
C PHE A 41 1.13 -11.06 -6.02
N CYS A 42 0.31 -10.72 -5.04
CA CYS A 42 -0.11 -11.65 -3.99
C CYS A 42 -0.86 -12.86 -4.57
N GLU A 43 -1.77 -12.63 -5.50
CA GLU A 43 -2.52 -13.68 -6.19
C GLU A 43 -1.60 -14.60 -7.00
N ILE A 44 -0.71 -14.04 -7.84
CA ILE A 44 0.27 -14.80 -8.64
C ILE A 44 1.20 -15.64 -7.75
N LYS A 45 1.57 -15.13 -6.57
CA LYS A 45 2.46 -15.81 -5.63
C LYS A 45 1.73 -16.76 -4.67
N GLY A 46 0.40 -16.78 -4.67
CA GLY A 46 -0.39 -17.59 -3.74
C GLY A 46 -0.15 -17.21 -2.28
N VAL A 47 0.13 -15.94 -2.00
CA VAL A 47 0.33 -15.40 -0.64
C VAL A 47 -0.77 -14.40 -0.31
N SER A 48 -1.15 -14.30 0.96
CA SER A 48 -2.11 -13.27 1.37
C SER A 48 -1.42 -11.91 1.51
N PRO A 49 -2.13 -10.80 1.24
CA PRO A 49 -1.59 -9.45 1.48
C PRO A 49 -1.14 -9.25 2.94
N GLU A 50 -1.86 -9.82 3.91
CA GLU A 50 -1.51 -9.76 5.33
C GLU A 50 -0.18 -10.46 5.62
N TYR A 51 0.08 -11.60 4.98
CA TYR A 51 1.35 -12.31 5.09
C TYR A 51 2.51 -11.49 4.51
N LEU A 52 2.29 -10.86 3.35
CA LEU A 52 3.28 -9.96 2.76
C LEU A 52 3.61 -8.80 3.71
N VAL A 53 2.59 -8.16 4.29
CA VAL A 53 2.78 -7.07 5.26
C VAL A 53 3.51 -7.54 6.50
N LEU A 54 3.15 -8.70 7.07
CA LEU A 54 3.83 -9.29 8.21
C LEU A 54 5.33 -9.49 7.91
N LYS A 55 5.65 -10.06 6.74
CA LYS A 55 7.05 -10.26 6.31
C LYS A 55 7.79 -8.95 6.13
N LEU A 56 7.15 -7.91 5.60
CA LEU A 56 7.79 -6.61 5.46
C LEU A 56 8.09 -5.99 6.84
N ILE A 57 7.17 -6.10 7.80
CA ILE A 57 7.36 -5.59 9.17
C ILE A 57 8.47 -6.35 9.90
N GLU A 58 8.54 -7.67 9.76
CA GLU A 58 9.63 -8.49 10.34
C GLU A 58 11.02 -8.08 9.84
N ASN A 59 11.11 -7.42 8.68
CA ASN A 59 12.37 -6.97 8.09
C ASN A 59 12.65 -5.48 8.31
N ILE A 60 11.86 -4.79 9.13
CA ILE A 60 12.08 -3.39 9.54
C ILE A 60 12.59 -3.42 10.99
N ASP A 61 13.87 -3.08 11.18
CA ASP A 61 14.45 -2.75 12.51
C ASP A 61 13.86 -1.46 13.08
#